data_AF-A0A3M1QLL5-F1
#
_entry.id   AF-A0A3M1QLL5-F1
#
_cell.length_a   1.000
_cell.length_b   1.000
_cell.length_c   1.000
_cell.angle_alpha   90.00
_cell.angle_beta   90.00
_cell.angle_gamma   90.00
#
_symmetry.space_group_name_H-M   'P 1'
#
loop_
_entity.id
_entity.type
_entity.pdbx_description
1 polymer ?
#
loop_
_entity_poly.entity_id
_entity_poly.type
_entity_poly.pdbx_seq_one_letter_code
_entity_poly.pdbx_strand_id
1 'polypeptide(L)' 'AFVSCDPGTFARDARILCDGGYRLDWALPVDQFRWSPHVEIAARLSR' A
#
# COMPACT_ATOMS: atom_id res chain seq x y z
N ALA A 1 -0.62 5.48 8.61
CA ALA A 1 -0.28 4.17 8.03
C ALA A 1 -1.41 3.76 7.11
N PHE A 2 -1.12 3.15 5.97
CA PHE A 2 -2.10 2.68 4.99
C PHE A 2 -1.90 1.16 4.80
N VAL A 3 -2.95 0.37 4.99
CA VAL A 3 -2.95 -1.08 4.77
C VAL A 3 -3.96 -1.43 3.68
N SER A 4 -3.59 -2.31 2.75
CA SER A 4 -4.46 -2.77 1.65
C SER A 4 -4.27 -4.25 1.36
N CYS A 5 -5.37 -4.94 1.05
CA CYS A 5 -5.38 -6.34 0.60
C CYS A 5 -5.39 -6.51 -0.93
N ASP A 6 -5.44 -5.39 -1.66
CA ASP A 6 -5.44 -5.37 -3.12
C ASP A 6 -4.37 -4.39 -3.66
N PRO A 7 -3.40 -4.87 -4.47
CA PRO A 7 -2.33 -4.02 -5.00
C PRO A 7 -2.81 -2.93 -5.97
N GLY A 8 -3.87 -3.20 -6.74
CA GLY A 8 -4.35 -2.28 -7.78
C GLY A 8 -4.97 -1.02 -7.18
N THR A 9 -5.89 -1.20 -6.23
CA THR A 9 -6.51 -0.13 -5.46
C THR A 9 -5.50 0.57 -4.55
N PHE A 10 -4.56 -0.15 -3.94
CA PHE A 10 -3.43 0.47 -3.23
C PHE A 10 -2.66 1.45 -4.10
N ALA A 11 -2.26 1.04 -5.31
CA ALA A 11 -1.48 1.88 -6.22
C ALA A 11 -2.26 3.13 -6.65
N ARG A 12 -3.54 2.97 -6.99
CA ARG A 12 -4.45 4.08 -7.33
C ARG A 12 -4.55 5.09 -6.18
N ASP A 13 -4.81 4.63 -4.97
CA ASP A 13 -5.07 5.51 -3.83
C ASP A 13 -3.78 6.13 -3.30
N ALA A 14 -2.66 5.40 -3.31
CA ALA A 14 -1.34 5.93 -3.00
C ALA A 14 -0.93 7.05 -3.98
N ARG A 15 -1.24 6.91 -5.29
CA ARG A 15 -1.03 7.96 -6.29
C ARG A 15 -1.81 9.23 -5.93
N ILE A 16 -3.10 9.10 -5.61
CA ILE A 16 -3.95 10.24 -5.22
C ILE A 16 -3.37 10.97 -4.00
N LEU A 17 -2.92 10.22 -2.98
CA LEU A 17 -2.30 10.81 -1.79
C LEU A 17 -0.98 11.51 -2.13
N CYS A 18 -0.17 10.92 -3.02
CA CYS A 18 1.07 11.55 -3.47
C CYS A 18 0.82 12.84 -4.26
N ASP A 19 -0.17 12.85 -5.15
CA ASP A 19 -0.59 14.06 -5.87
C ASP A 19 -1.15 15.13 -4.90
N GLY A 20 -1.71 14.71 -3.76
CA GLY A 20 -2.12 15.57 -2.66
C GLY A 20 -0.99 16.07 -1.74
N GLY A 21 0.27 15.81 -2.08
CA GLY A 21 1.45 16.29 -1.37
C GLY A 21 1.92 15.41 -0.21
N TYR A 22 1.42 14.18 -0.09
CA TYR A 22 2.05 13.18 0.77
C TYR A 22 3.23 12.52 0.05
N ARG A 23 4.19 12.02 0.81
CA ARG A 23 5.26 11.16 0.32
C ARG A 23 5.02 9.73 0.79
N LEU A 24 5.05 8.79 -0.13
CA LEU A 24 5.17 7.37 0.20
C LEU A 24 6.61 7.08 0.66
N ASP A 25 6.80 6.90 1.97
CA ASP A 25 8.11 6.63 2.56
C ASP A 25 8.54 5.18 2.34
N TRP A 26 7.61 4.25 2.52
CA TRP A 26 7.82 2.82 2.25
C TRP A 26 6.50 2.07 2.05
N ALA A 27 6.59 0.94 1.35
CA ALA A 27 5.55 -0.07 1.23
C ALA A 27 6.17 -1.45 1.48
N LEU A 28 5.51 -2.26 2.28
CA LEU A 28 5.92 -3.60 2.68
C LEU A 28 4.82 -4.59 2.25
N PRO A 29 5.08 -5.43 1.24
CA PRO A 29 4.25 -6.60 0.98
C PRO A 29 4.36 -7.60 2.14
N VAL A 30 3.24 -8.15 2.56
CA VAL A 30 3.11 -9.11 3.65
C VAL A 30 2.40 -10.34 3.13
N ASP A 31 3.09 -11.48 3.17
CA ASP A 31 2.54 -12.80 2.87
C ASP A 31 1.74 -13.33 4.08
N GLN A 32 0.59 -12.71 4.34
CA GLN A 32 -0.31 -13.10 5.44
C GLN A 32 -0.98 -14.45 5.16
N PHE A 33 -1.24 -14.76 3.90
CA PHE A 33 -1.97 -15.94 3.46
C PHE A 33 -1.08 -16.83 2.59
N ARG A 34 -0.19 -17.60 3.25
CA ARG A 34 0.72 -18.50 2.55
C ARG A 34 -0.01 -19.45 1.60
N TRP A 35 0.62 -19.68 0.44
CA TRP A 35 0.10 -20.54 -0.64
C TRP A 35 -1.18 -20.02 -1.31
N SER A 36 -1.51 -18.75 -1.10
CA SER A 36 -2.56 -18.01 -1.76
C SER A 36 -1.95 -16.97 -2.72
N PRO A 37 -2.67 -16.55 -3.79
CA PRO A 37 -2.23 -15.40 -4.57
C PRO A 37 -2.45 -14.05 -3.85
N HIS A 38 -3.14 -14.04 -2.70
CA HIS A 38 -3.42 -12.82 -1.94
C HIS A 38 -2.14 -12.22 -1.32
N VAL A 39 -2.02 -10.89 -1.40
CA VAL A 39 -0.93 -10.13 -0.77
C VAL A 39 -1.51 -8.94 -0.01
N GLU A 40 -1.11 -8.82 1.25
CA GLU A 40 -1.40 -7.63 2.05
C GLU A 40 -0.25 -6.64 1.89
N ILE A 41 -0.53 -5.35 1.95
CA ILE A 41 0.48 -4.29 1.84
C ILE A 41 0.32 -3.38 3.05
N ALA A 42 1.38 -3.19 3.82
CA ALA A 42 1.47 -2.12 4.81
C ALA A 42 2.34 -0.99 4.25
N ALA A 43 1.94 0.26 4.39
CA ALA A 43 2.67 1.41 3.89
C ALA A 43 2.69 2.58 4.88
N ARG A 44 3.77 3.36 4.80
CA ARG A 44 3.89 4.64 5.48
C ARG A 44 3.85 5.76 4.46
N LEU A 45 2.92 6.68 4.69
CA LEU A 45 2.90 7.98 4.04
C LEU A 45 3.16 9.06 5.10
N SER A 46 3.96 10.05 4.75
CA SER A 46 4.19 11.27 5.54
C SER A 46 3.91 12.51 4.70
N ARG A 47 3.80 13.68 5.33
CA ARG A 47 3.66 14.97 4.65
C ARG A 47 4.87 15.83 4.96
#